data_AF-A0A6I3B9W9-F1
#
_entry.id   AF-A0A6I3B9W9-F1
#
_cell.length_a   1.000
_cell.length_b   1.000
_cell.length_c   1.000
_cell.angle_alpha   90.00
_cell.angle_beta   90.00
_cell.angle_gamma   90.00
#
_symmetry.space_group_name_H-M   'P 1'
#
loop_
_entity.id
_entity.type
_entity.pdbx_description
1 polymer ?
#
loop_
_entity_poly.entity_id
_entity_poly.type
_entity_poly.pdbx_seq_one_letter_code
_entity_poly.pdbx_strand_id
1 'polypeptide(L)' 'MSSAKQHITFGVFIPQGWKLELVSIADPVMKWQKNIEVAKLSEELGSDSICVYDHFHNVP' A
#
# COMPACT_ATOMS: atom_id res chain seq x y z
N MET A 1 6.90 29.64 -24.67
CA MET A 1 7.24 29.09 -23.34
C MET A 1 6.49 27.79 -23.18
N SER A 2 7.20 26.66 -23.08
CA SER A 2 6.55 25.37 -22.85
C SER A 2 5.98 25.38 -21.43
N SER A 3 4.67 25.19 -21.29
CA SER A 3 4.05 25.00 -19.97
C SER A 3 4.63 23.72 -19.38
N ALA A 4 5.42 23.84 -18.30
CA ALA A 4 5.89 22.67 -17.58
C ALA A 4 4.65 21.91 -17.09
N LYS A 5 4.46 20.66 -17.56
CA LYS A 5 3.42 19.78 -17.02
C LYS A 5 3.67 19.68 -15.51
N GLN A 6 2.67 20.00 -14.71
CA GLN A 6 2.74 19.72 -13.28
C GLN A 6 2.91 18.21 -13.08
N HIS A 7 3.88 17.84 -12.25
CA HIS A 7 4.05 16.46 -11.81
C HIS A 7 2.89 16.13 -10.86
N ILE A 8 2.06 15.15 -11.25
CA ILE A 8 0.97 14.66 -10.40
C ILE A 8 1.55 13.56 -9.52
N THR A 9 1.48 13.77 -8.21
CA THR A 9 1.97 12.83 -7.22
C THR A 9 0.90 11.77 -6.91
N PHE A 10 1.29 10.50 -6.89
CA PHE A 10 0.44 9.37 -6.53
C PHE A 10 0.97 8.64 -5.31
N GLY A 11 0.07 8.30 -4.39
CA GLY A 11 0.37 7.48 -3.21
C GLY A 11 -0.50 6.22 -3.16
N VAL A 12 0.02 5.16 -2.54
CA VAL A 12 -0.66 3.86 -2.44
C VAL A 12 -0.82 3.44 -0.98
N PHE A 13 -2.01 2.97 -0.61
CA PHE A 13 -2.20 2.29 0.67
C PHE A 13 -1.74 0.84 0.58
N ILE A 14 -0.86 0.44 1.49
CA ILE A 14 -0.40 -0.94 1.61
C ILE A 14 -1.43 -1.76 2.41
N PRO A 15 -1.60 -3.07 2.16
CA PRO A 15 -2.53 -3.89 2.93
C PRO A 15 -2.13 -3.93 4.41
N GLN A 16 -3.13 -3.88 5.30
CA GLN A 16 -2.91 -3.89 6.75
C GLN A 16 -3.69 -4.98 7.48
N GLY A 17 -4.65 -5.62 6.80
CA GLY A 17 -5.40 -6.76 7.33
C GLY A 17 -6.66 -6.36 8.10
N TRP A 18 -6.77 -5.12 8.57
CA TRP A 18 -7.97 -4.63 9.27
C TRP A 18 -9.21 -4.62 8.39
N LYS A 19 -9.08 -4.28 7.09
CA LYS A 19 -10.19 -4.39 6.13
C LYS A 19 -10.32 -5.79 5.56
N LEU A 20 -9.71 -6.79 6.20
CA LEU A 20 -9.67 -8.19 5.77
C LEU A 20 -8.88 -8.42 4.47
N GLU A 21 -8.01 -7.50 4.04
CA GLU A 21 -7.27 -7.62 2.76
C GLU A 21 -6.34 -8.85 2.72
N LEU A 22 -5.90 -9.31 3.88
CA LEU A 22 -4.95 -10.41 4.05
C LEU A 22 -5.61 -11.70 4.58
N VAL A 23 -6.95 -11.75 4.65
CA VAL A 23 -7.69 -12.86 5.30
C VAL A 23 -7.51 -14.21 4.58
N SER A 24 -7.26 -14.18 3.28
CA SER A 24 -7.05 -15.38 2.45
C SER A 24 -5.65 -16.00 2.61
N ILE A 25 -4.73 -15.32 3.28
CA ILE A 25 -3.36 -15.80 3.51
C ILE A 25 -3.29 -16.40 4.91
N ALA A 26 -3.13 -17.72 5.01
CA ALA A 26 -3.16 -18.42 6.30
C ALA A 26 -1.92 -18.15 7.16
N ASP A 27 -0.73 -18.25 6.58
CA ASP A 27 0.53 -18.05 7.30
C ASP A 27 0.78 -16.55 7.60
N PRO A 28 0.90 -16.14 8.87
CA PRO A 28 1.21 -14.76 9.24
C PRO A 28 2.51 -14.22 8.63
N VAL A 29 3.52 -15.07 8.43
CA VAL A 29 4.78 -14.67 7.78
C VAL A 29 4.51 -14.29 6.33
N MET A 30 3.66 -15.05 5.64
CA MET A 30 3.27 -14.76 4.26
C MET A 30 2.43 -13.50 4.13
N LYS A 31 1.66 -13.10 5.16
CA LYS A 31 0.96 -11.81 5.19
C LYS A 31 1.94 -10.65 5.13
N TRP A 32 3.01 -10.72 5.93
CA TRP A 32 4.09 -9.73 5.89
C TRP A 32 4.80 -9.71 4.53
N GLN A 33 5.12 -10.88 3.97
CA GLN A 33 5.75 -10.94 2.66
C GLN A 33 4.86 -10.33 1.56
N LYS A 34 3.53 -10.51 1.65
CA LYS A 34 2.61 -9.85 0.71
C LYS A 34 2.65 -8.33 0.84
N ASN A 35 2.76 -7.77 2.05
CA ASN A 35 2.92 -6.32 2.23
C ASN A 35 4.21 -5.81 1.58
N ILE A 36 5.32 -6.54 1.73
CA ILE A 36 6.60 -6.21 1.07
C ILE A 36 6.47 -6.26 -0.45
N GLU A 37 5.81 -7.28 -1.00
CA GLU A 37 5.56 -7.41 -2.44
C GLU A 37 4.75 -6.22 -2.98
N VAL A 38 3.68 -5.82 -2.31
CA VAL A 38 2.88 -4.65 -2.73
C VAL A 38 3.68 -3.35 -2.63
N ALA A 39 4.47 -3.18 -1.57
CA ALA A 39 5.32 -1.99 -1.41
C ALA A 39 6.36 -1.87 -2.53
N LYS A 40 7.04 -2.97 -2.89
CA LYS A 40 8.00 -3.00 -4.00
C LYS A 40 7.32 -2.77 -5.34
N LEU A 41 6.17 -3.40 -5.57
CA LEU A 41 5.39 -3.17 -6.79
C LEU A 41 4.97 -1.70 -6.92
N SER A 42 4.59 -1.04 -5.82
CA SER A 42 4.26 0.38 -5.83
C SER A 42 5.45 1.26 -6.25
N GLU A 43 6.66 0.94 -5.79
CA GLU A 43 7.90 1.60 -6.20
C GLU A 43 8.21 1.34 -7.69
N GLU A 44 8.12 0.11 -8.15
CA GLU A 44 8.35 -0.26 -9.56
C GLU A 44 7.38 0.43 -10.53
N LEU A 45 6.13 0.67 -10.08
CA LEU A 45 5.11 1.40 -10.84
C LEU A 45 5.26 2.92 -10.77
N GLY A 46 6.22 3.45 -10.01
CA GLY A 46 6.52 4.88 -9.93
C GLY A 46 5.59 5.66 -9.01
N SER A 47 5.04 5.02 -7.96
CA SER A 47 4.31 5.75 -6.91
C SER A 47 5.30 6.61 -6.12
N ASP A 48 4.91 7.84 -5.80
CA ASP A 48 5.77 8.77 -5.06
C ASP A 48 5.78 8.46 -3.55
N SER A 49 4.77 7.76 -3.03
CA SER A 49 4.70 7.37 -1.62
C SER A 49 3.86 6.11 -1.38
N ILE A 50 4.14 5.47 -0.24
CA ILE A 50 3.27 4.46 0.35
C ILE A 50 2.71 5.00 1.67
N CYS A 51 1.47 4.62 1.98
CA CYS A 51 0.76 5.07 3.16
C CYS A 51 0.26 3.87 3.98
N VAL A 52 0.38 4.02 5.29
CA VAL A 52 -0.27 3.17 6.29
C VAL A 52 -1.26 4.02 7.07
N TYR A 53 -2.29 3.40 7.61
CA TYR A 53 -3.29 4.05 8.46
C TYR A 53 -3.61 3.14 9.64
N ASP A 54 -3.84 3.73 10.80
CA ASP A 54 -4.15 2.99 12.01
C ASP A 54 -5.64 3.06 12.35
N HIS A 55 -6.09 2.18 13.24
CA HIS A 55 -7.49 2.08 13.65
C HIS A 55 -7.60 1.80 15.15
N PHE A 56 -8.58 2.42 15.81
CA PHE A 56 -8.83 2.20 17.25
C PHE A 56 -9.80 1.05 17.54
N HIS A 57 -10.55 0.58 16.53
CA HIS A 57 -11.45 -0.58 16.66
C HIS A 57 -10.79 -1.81 16.06
N ASN A 58 -11.05 -2.99 16.63
CA ASN A 58 -10.46 -4.25 16.18
C ASN A 58 -11.19 -4.89 14.98
N VAL A 59 -12.32 -4.31 14.55
CA VAL A 59 -13.08 -4.69 13.37
C VAL A 59 -13.52 -3.44 12.58
N PRO A 60 -13.63 -3.53 11.25
CA PRO A 60 -14.08 -2.44 10.39
C PRO A 60 -15.55 -2.09 10.51
#